data_AF-A0A6B3CG93-F1
#
_entry.id   AF-A0A6B3CG93-F1
#
_cell.length_a   1.000
_cell.length_b   1.000
_cell.length_c   1.000
_cell.angle_alpha   90.00
_cell.angle_beta   90.00
_cell.angle_gamma   90.00
#
_symmetry.space_group_name_H-M   'P 1'
#
loop_
_entity.id
_entity.type
_entity.pdbx_description
1 polymer ?
#
loop_
_entity_poly.entity_id
_entity_poly.type
_entity_poly.pdbx_seq_one_letter_code
_entity_poly.pdbx_strand_id
1 'polypeptide(L)' 'MADQTHVLFVEDDDVIREATQLALERDGFAVTAMPDGLSGL' A
#
# COMPACT_ATOMS: atom_id res chain seq x y z
N MET A 1 -1.95 -8.12 21.40
CA MET A 1 -1.67 -7.22 20.26
C MET A 1 -2.71 -7.53 19.21
N ALA A 2 -3.50 -6.54 18.80
CA ALA A 2 -4.37 -6.72 17.64
C ALA A 2 -3.45 -6.79 16.41
N ASP A 3 -3.62 -7.82 15.59
CA ASP A 3 -2.83 -8.00 14.38
C ASP A 3 -3.14 -6.86 13.41
N GLN A 4 -2.13 -6.17 12.91
CA GLN A 4 -2.29 -5.02 12.04
C GLN A 4 -2.60 -5.53 10.63
N THR A 5 -3.73 -5.15 10.06
CA THR A 5 -4.11 -5.60 8.71
C THR A 5 -3.07 -5.15 7.68
N HIS A 6 -2.48 -6.12 6.98
CA HIS A 6 -1.51 -5.87 5.91
C HIS A 6 -2.22 -5.77 4.56
N VAL A 7 -1.94 -4.70 3.82
CA VAL A 7 -2.51 -4.38 2.52
C VAL A 7 -1.41 -4.37 1.47
N LEU A 8 -1.55 -5.22 0.45
CA LEU A 8 -0.84 -5.06 -0.81
C LEU A 8 -1.60 -4.07 -1.67
N PHE A 9 -0.94 -2.99 -2.07
CA PHE A 9 -1.51 -1.95 -2.91
C PHE A 9 -0.73 -1.85 -4.21
N VAL A 10 -1.43 -1.94 -5.34
CA VAL A 10 -0.82 -1.90 -6.68
C VAL A 10 -1.41 -0.73 -7.44
N GLU A 11 -0.54 0.15 -7.93
CA GLU A 11 -0.91 1.38 -8.64
C GLU A 11 0.23 1.75 -9.59
N ASP A 12 -0.05 2.07 -10.85
CA ASP A 12 0.96 2.31 -11.88
C ASP A 12 1.48 3.75 -11.90
N ASP A 13 0.71 4.72 -11.43
CA ASP A 13 1.09 6.12 -11.31
C ASP A 13 1.82 6.39 -9.99
N ASP A 14 3.02 6.96 -10.07
CA ASP A 14 3.87 7.21 -8.91
C ASP A 14 3.24 8.17 -7.89
N VAL A 15 2.53 9.19 -8.36
CA VAL A 15 1.94 10.23 -7.50
C VAL A 15 0.73 9.67 -6.75
N ILE A 16 -0.12 8.92 -7.44
CA ILE A 16 -1.29 8.28 -6.83
C ILE A 16 -0.84 7.18 -5.86
N ARG A 17 0.19 6.41 -6.22
CA ARG A 17 0.74 5.35 -5.39
C ARG A 17 1.23 5.87 -4.04
N GLU A 18 2.04 6.92 -4.06
CA GLU A 18 2.59 7.54 -2.84
C GLU A 18 1.48 8.16 -1.98
N ALA A 19 0.58 8.94 -2.59
CA ALA A 19 -0.50 9.61 -1.86
C ALA A 19 -1.43 8.60 -1.17
N THR A 20 -1.76 7.50 -1.85
CA THR A 20 -2.67 6.47 -1.33
C THR A 20 -1.98 5.60 -0.28
N GLN A 21 -0.70 5.26 -0.46
CA GLN A 21 0.09 4.57 0.57
C GLN A 21 0.07 5.36 1.89
N LEU A 22 0.38 6.67 1.83
CA LEU A 22 0.39 7.54 3.01
C LEU A 22 -0.98 7.61 3.69
N ALA A 23 -2.07 7.64 2.92
CA ALA A 23 -3.43 7.64 3.47
C ALA A 23 -3.74 6.34 4.22
N LEU A 24 -3.42 5.19 3.63
CA LEU A 24 -3.65 3.88 4.23
C LEU A 24 -2.80 3.66 5.50
N GLU A 25 -1.53 4.05 5.47
CA GLU A 25 -0.67 3.97 6.65
C GLU A 25 -1.17 4.86 7.79
N ARG A 26 -1.68 6.06 7.47
CA ARG A 26 -2.30 6.96 8.45
C ARG A 26 -3.57 6.37 9.05
N ASP A 27 -4.33 5.60 8.28
CA ASP A 27 -5.54 4.91 8.73
C ASP A 27 -5.22 3.63 9.55
N GLY A 28 -3.93 3.30 9.70
CA GLY A 28 -3.44 2.26 10.61
C GLY A 28 -3.12 0.93 9.94
N PHE A 29 -3.16 0.86 8.61
CA PHE A 29 -2.76 -0.33 7.85
C PHE A 29 -1.24 -0.45 7.75
N ALA A 30 -0.75 -1.68 7.74
CA ALA A 30 0.58 -1.95 7.19
C ALA A 30 0.42 -2.04 5.67
N VAL A 31 1.23 -1.32 4.90
CA VAL A 31 1.07 -1.24 3.44
C VAL A 31 2.35 -1.65 2.73
N THR A 32 2.20 -2.42 1.67
CA THR A 32 3.25 -2.66 0.68
C THR A 32 2.75 -2.17 -0.66
N ALA A 33 3.34 -1.09 -1.17
CA ALA A 33 2.98 -0.50 -2.45
C ALA A 33 3.88 -1.04 -3.57
N MET A 34 3.30 -1.42 -4.70
CA MET A 34 4.01 -1.93 -5.87
C MET A 34 3.54 -1.22 -7.15
N PRO A 35 4.44 -0.98 -8.12
CA PRO A 35 4.08 -0.33 -9.38
C PRO A 35 3.30 -1.25 -10.32
N ASP A 36 3.32 -2.56 -10.08
CA ASP A 36 2.67 -3.55 -10.90
C ASP A 36 2.39 -4.84 -10.11
N GLY A 37 1.59 -5.73 -10.71
CA GLY A 37 1.24 -7.02 -10.12
C GLY A 37 2.33 -8.10 -10.23
N LEU A 38 3.41 -7.85 -10.98
CA LEU A 38 4.56 -8.77 -11.05
C LEU A 38 5.44 -8.62 -9.80
N SER A 39 5.59 -7.38 -9.34
CA SER A 39 6.36 -7.01 -8.15
C SER A 39 5.60 -7.28 -6.85
N GLY A 40 4.28 -7.41 -6.91
CA GLY A 40 3.40 -7.69 -5.75
C GLY A 40 3.16 -9.15 -5.40
N LEU A 41 3.86 -10.10 -6.04
CA LEU A 41 3.74 -11.54 -5.78
C LEU A 41 4.73 -12.04 -4.71
#